data_AF-A0A1Q9VLR3-F1
#
_entry.id   AF-A0A1Q9VLR3-F1
#
_cell.length_a   1.000
_cell.length_b   1.000
_cell.length_c   1.000
_cell.angle_alpha   90.00
_cell.angle_beta   90.00
_cell.angle_gamma   90.00
#
_symmetry.space_group_name_H-M   'P 1'
#
loop_
_entity.id
_entity.type
_entity.pdbx_description
1 polymer ?
#
loop_
_entity_poly.entity_id
_entity_poly.type
_entity_poly.pdbx_seq_one_letter_code
_entity_poly.pdbx_strand_id
1 'polypeptide(L)'
;MPTVTETFASETRNITCEMTDLGVTCSIAELATQPAPVAGCDGAVGYQVVLDADGVRQPCVPTGEQPQPAAADVPVLPYGESRTVGGFTCDSANTGMTCRDDATGQGFTVAKAGIRSI
;
A
#
# COMPACT_ATOMS: atom_id res chain seq x y z
N MET A 1 -9.42 13.42 12.43
CA MET A 1 -8.84 13.89 11.16
C MET A 1 -7.34 13.71 11.29
N PRO A 2 -6.65 13.17 10.28
CA PRO A 2 -5.20 13.02 10.35
C PRO A 2 -4.54 14.39 10.47
N THR A 3 -3.50 14.48 11.29
CA THR A 3 -2.74 15.74 11.46
C THR A 3 -1.51 15.80 10.56
N VAL A 4 -1.06 14.64 10.06
CA VAL A 4 0.04 14.50 9.11
C VAL A 4 -0.41 13.57 7.99
N THR A 5 -0.13 13.97 6.75
CA THR A 5 -0.39 13.14 5.57
C THR A 5 0.81 13.25 4.63
N GLU A 6 1.37 12.11 4.27
CA GLU A 6 2.38 12.01 3.23
C GLU A 6 1.94 11.04 2.14
N THR A 7 2.26 11.38 0.89
CA THR A 7 1.97 10.53 -0.26
C THR A 7 3.25 10.35 -1.05
N PHE A 8 3.56 9.10 -1.36
CA PHE A 8 4.73 8.74 -2.15
C PHE A 8 4.47 7.48 -2.96
N ALA A 9 5.25 7.34 -4.02
CA ALA A 9 5.21 6.21 -4.90
C ALA A 9 6.48 5.37 -4.79
N SER A 10 6.38 4.10 -5.20
CA SER A 10 7.57 3.29 -5.47
C SER A 10 8.41 3.91 -6.60
N GLU A 11 9.67 3.51 -6.71
CA GLU A 11 10.55 3.97 -7.79
C GLU A 11 10.00 3.64 -9.19
N THR A 12 9.32 2.50 -9.31
CA THR A 12 8.58 2.09 -10.52
C THR A 12 7.26 2.81 -10.73
N ARG A 13 6.81 3.62 -9.75
CA ARG A 13 5.49 4.29 -9.70
C ARG A 13 4.30 3.36 -9.81
N ASN A 14 4.54 2.06 -9.67
CA ASN A 14 3.50 1.05 -9.71
C ASN A 14 2.71 0.98 -8.41
N ILE A 15 3.33 1.37 -7.29
CA ILE A 15 2.72 1.39 -5.98
C ILE A 15 2.66 2.83 -5.52
N THR A 16 1.50 3.25 -5.00
CA THR A 16 1.31 4.54 -4.35
C THR A 16 0.87 4.28 -2.92
N CYS A 17 1.52 4.92 -1.96
CA CYS A 17 1.18 4.84 -0.55
C CYS A 17 0.84 6.22 -0.03
N GLU A 18 -0.25 6.29 0.72
CA GLU A 18 -0.65 7.42 1.51
C GLU A 18 -0.50 7.03 2.98
N MET A 19 0.38 7.72 3.69
CA MET A 19 0.63 7.55 5.11
C MET A 19 0.01 8.70 5.88
N THR A 20 -0.59 8.37 7.01
CA THR A 20 -1.09 9.34 7.98
C THR A 20 -0.66 8.95 9.39
N ASP A 21 -0.87 9.85 10.34
CA ASP A 21 -0.71 9.56 11.77
C ASP A 21 -1.73 8.52 12.31
N LEU A 22 -2.74 8.13 11.52
CA LEU A 22 -3.78 7.18 11.89
C LEU A 22 -3.68 5.83 11.15
N GLY A 23 -2.89 5.75 10.09
CA GLY A 23 -2.78 4.55 9.27
C GLY A 23 -2.10 4.80 7.94
N VAL A 24 -1.92 3.71 7.19
CA VAL A 24 -1.29 3.69 5.88
C VAL A 24 -2.20 3.00 4.89
N THR A 25 -2.43 3.62 3.73
CA THR A 25 -3.14 3.03 2.61
C THR A 25 -2.20 2.92 1.43
N CYS A 26 -1.94 1.72 0.94
CA CYS A 26 -1.16 1.50 -0.27
C CYS A 26 -2.03 0.86 -1.36
N SER A 27 -1.82 1.32 -2.59
CA SER A 27 -2.50 0.85 -3.78
C SER A 27 -1.46 0.47 -4.84
N ILE A 28 -1.70 -0.63 -5.54
CA ILE A 28 -0.86 -1.13 -6.63
C ILE A 28 -1.64 -1.09 -7.93
N ALA A 29 -1.04 -0.54 -8.99
CA ALA A 29 -1.68 -0.41 -10.29
C ALA A 29 -1.63 -1.71 -11.08
N GLU A 30 -0.45 -2.32 -11.14
CA GLU A 30 -0.21 -3.52 -11.92
C GLU A 30 0.38 -4.64 -11.05
N LEU A 31 -0.27 -5.80 -11.11
CA LEU A 31 0.18 -7.03 -10.47
C LEU A 31 0.70 -8.00 -11.55
N ALA A 32 1.79 -8.71 -11.23
CA ALA A 32 2.33 -9.76 -12.11
C ALA A 32 1.42 -10.99 -12.17
N THR A 33 0.58 -11.19 -11.16
CA THR A 33 -0.43 -12.24 -11.13
C THR A 33 -1.74 -11.62 -10.70
N GLN A 34 -2.79 -11.86 -11.47
CA GLN A 34 -4.12 -11.35 -11.14
C GLN A 34 -4.56 -11.91 -9.78
N PRO A 35 -5.03 -11.07 -8.85
CA PRO A 35 -5.54 -11.57 -7.60
C PRO A 35 -6.73 -12.50 -7.84
N ALA A 36 -6.84 -13.53 -7.01
CA ALA A 36 -7.97 -14.45 -7.10
C ALA A 36 -9.28 -13.68 -6.86
N PRO A 37 -10.33 -13.91 -7.68
CA PRO A 37 -11.65 -13.35 -7.42
C PRO A 37 -12.14 -13.82 -6.05
N VAL A 38 -12.65 -12.90 -5.24
CA VAL A 38 -13.20 -13.20 -3.92
C VAL A 38 -14.72 -13.20 -4.01
N ALA A 39 -15.38 -14.23 -3.47
CA ALA A 39 -16.83 -14.33 -3.47
C ALA A 39 -17.43 -13.13 -2.70
N GLY A 40 -18.32 -12.37 -3.35
CA GLY A 40 -18.90 -11.14 -2.80
C GLY A 40 -18.17 -9.84 -3.18
N CYS A 41 -17.14 -9.92 -4.03
CA CYS A 41 -16.44 -8.77 -4.60
C CYS A 41 -16.61 -8.77 -6.12
N ASP A 42 -17.36 -7.80 -6.66
CA ASP A 42 -17.47 -7.55 -8.12
C ASP A 42 -16.20 -6.86 -8.66
N GLY A 43 -15.06 -7.50 -8.42
CA GLY A 43 -13.74 -6.94 -8.63
C GLY A 43 -12.65 -7.87 -8.15
N ALA A 44 -11.59 -7.32 -7.57
CA ALA A 44 -10.52 -8.11 -6.99
C ALA A 44 -9.98 -7.51 -5.70
N VAL A 45 -9.64 -8.38 -4.76
CA VAL A 45 -8.97 -8.02 -3.50
C VAL A 45 -7.47 -8.17 -3.72
N GLY A 46 -6.67 -7.22 -3.26
CA GLY A 46 -5.21 -7.25 -3.41
C GLY A 46 -4.63 -6.15 -4.30
N TYR A 47 -5.47 -5.25 -4.81
CA TYR A 47 -5.04 -3.99 -5.44
C TYR A 47 -4.82 -2.86 -4.44
N GLN A 48 -5.44 -2.95 -3.27
CA GLN A 48 -5.31 -1.98 -2.20
C GLN A 48 -5.20 -2.69 -0.86
N VAL A 49 -4.48 -2.06 0.06
CA VAL A 49 -4.31 -2.51 1.44
C VAL A 49 -4.28 -1.30 2.35
N VAL A 50 -4.91 -1.45 3.51
CA VAL A 50 -4.94 -0.45 4.56
C VAL A 50 -4.43 -1.08 5.83
N LEU A 51 -3.54 -0.37 6.51
CA LEU A 51 -3.07 -0.65 7.85
C LEU A 51 -3.52 0.50 8.75
N ASP A 52 -4.22 0.19 9.81
CA ASP A 52 -4.63 1.15 10.84
C ASP A 52 -4.64 0.46 12.21
N ALA A 53 -5.26 1.11 13.21
CA ALA A 53 -5.36 0.58 14.56
C ALA A 53 -6.14 -0.75 14.68
N ASP A 54 -7.00 -1.09 13.72
CA ASP A 54 -7.71 -2.37 13.66
C ASP A 54 -6.88 -3.48 12.99
N GLY A 55 -5.75 -3.12 12.38
CA GLY A 55 -4.79 -4.02 11.73
C GLY A 55 -4.78 -3.87 10.20
N VAL A 56 -4.44 -4.96 9.51
CA VAL A 56 -4.29 -4.99 8.05
C VAL A 56 -5.57 -5.48 7.38
N ARG A 57 -6.10 -4.69 6.46
CA ARG A 57 -7.29 -5.03 5.66
C ARG A 57 -7.05 -4.76 4.18
N GLN A 58 -7.60 -5.63 3.34
CA GLN A 58 -7.51 -5.51 1.89
C GLN A 58 -8.93 -5.26 1.34
N PRO A 59 -9.29 -4.00 1.02
CA PRO A 59 -10.60 -3.72 0.48
C PRO A 59 -10.78 -4.36 -0.91
N CYS A 60 -12.03 -4.69 -1.23
CA CYS A 60 -12.44 -5.07 -2.57
C CYS A 60 -12.35 -3.86 -3.49
N VAL A 61 -11.63 -3.99 -4.60
CA VAL A 61 -11.54 -2.94 -5.62
C VAL A 61 -12.35 -3.39 -6.84
N PRO A 62 -13.41 -2.65 -7.22
CA PRO A 62 -14.18 -2.92 -8.44
C PRO A 62 -13.29 -2.87 -9.68
N THR A 63 -13.57 -3.70 -10.69
CA THR A 63 -12.77 -3.75 -11.91
C THR A 63 -12.65 -2.40 -12.63
N GLY A 64 -13.66 -1.53 -12.52
CA GLY A 64 -13.66 -0.19 -13.10
C GLY A 64 -12.91 0.88 -12.29
N GLU A 65 -12.53 0.57 -11.05
CA GLU A 65 -11.86 1.49 -10.11
C GLU A 65 -10.45 1.00 -9.75
N GLN A 66 -9.86 0.13 -10.59
CA GLN A 66 -8.50 -0.35 -10.38
C GLN A 66 -7.50 0.82 -10.31
N PRO A 67 -6.56 0.80 -9.34
CA PRO A 67 -5.60 1.88 -9.17
C PRO A 67 -4.78 2.08 -10.44
N GLN A 68 -4.44 3.33 -10.71
CA GLN A 68 -3.54 3.69 -11.81
C GLN A 68 -2.13 3.93 -11.28
N PRO A 69 -1.09 3.83 -12.13
CA PRO A 69 0.26 4.18 -11.74
C PRO A 69 0.32 5.62 -11.22
N ALA A 70 1.23 5.88 -10.28
CA ALA A 70 1.38 7.19 -9.67
C ALA A 70 1.68 8.25 -10.73
N ALA A 71 1.03 9.41 -10.59
CA ALA A 71 1.27 10.56 -11.45
C ALA A 71 2.69 11.10 -11.28
N ALA A 72 3.16 11.89 -12.25
CA ALA A 72 4.57 12.24 -12.32
C ALA A 72 5.05 13.22 -11.25
N ASP A 73 4.11 13.92 -10.64
CA ASP A 73 4.24 14.86 -9.53
C ASP A 73 4.27 14.20 -8.15
N VAL A 74 3.90 12.92 -8.05
CA VAL A 74 3.97 12.18 -6.78
C VAL A 74 5.44 11.94 -6.42
N PRO A 75 5.88 12.32 -5.21
CA PRO A 75 7.22 12.04 -4.71
C PRO A 75 7.52 10.54 -4.75
N VAL A 76 8.73 10.18 -5.17
CA VAL A 76 9.16 8.78 -5.20
C VAL A 76 9.97 8.49 -3.94
N LEU A 77 9.74 7.34 -3.32
CA LEU A 77 10.58 6.78 -2.28
C LEU A 77 11.57 5.78 -2.89
N PRO A 78 12.87 6.13 -3.02
CA PRO A 78 13.88 5.28 -3.65
C PRO A 78 14.04 3.95 -2.91
N TYR A 79 14.50 2.92 -3.62
CA TYR A 79 14.79 1.64 -2.97
C TYR A 79 15.88 1.76 -1.90
N GLY A 80 15.64 1.12 -0.76
CA GLY A 80 16.50 1.19 0.41
C GLY A 80 16.19 2.37 1.34
N GLU A 81 15.27 3.25 0.97
CA GLU A 81 14.78 4.29 1.86
C GLU A 81 13.50 3.88 2.58
N SER A 82 13.29 4.51 3.74
CA SER A 82 12.08 4.38 4.52
C SER A 82 11.46 5.74 4.85
N ARG A 83 10.17 5.73 5.12
CA ARG A 83 9.40 6.88 5.59
C ARG A 83 8.59 6.49 6.81
N THR A 84 8.60 7.38 7.79
CA THR A 84 7.89 7.19 9.05
C THR A 84 6.96 8.37 9.25
N VAL A 85 5.68 8.09 9.46
CA VAL A 85 4.63 9.08 9.73
C VAL A 85 3.82 8.58 10.92
N GLY A 86 3.76 9.40 11.97
CA GLY A 86 3.13 8.99 13.23
C GLY A 86 3.83 7.75 13.81
N GLY A 87 3.07 6.67 13.98
CA GLY A 87 3.55 5.36 14.46
C GLY A 87 3.78 4.33 13.36
N PHE A 88 3.71 4.71 12.09
CA PHE A 88 3.83 3.79 10.96
C PHE A 88 5.14 4.04 10.21
N THR A 89 5.82 2.96 9.82
CA THR A 89 7.01 3.02 8.99
C THR A 89 6.84 2.19 7.73
N CYS A 90 7.11 2.78 6.58
CA CYS A 90 7.13 2.15 5.27
C CYS A 90 8.54 2.13 4.68
N ASP A 91 9.02 0.94 4.35
CA ASP A 91 10.29 0.70 3.68
C ASP A 91 10.06 0.38 2.20
N SER A 92 10.78 1.07 1.32
CA SER A 92 10.79 0.80 -0.12
C SER A 92 11.93 -0.15 -0.45
N ALA A 93 11.63 -1.29 -1.06
CA ALA A 93 12.61 -2.24 -1.53
C ALA A 93 12.32 -2.67 -2.98
N ASN A 94 13.34 -3.18 -3.67
CA ASN A 94 13.18 -3.72 -5.02
C ASN A 94 12.22 -4.93 -5.07
N THR A 95 11.98 -5.57 -3.92
CA THR A 95 11.04 -6.68 -3.77
C THR A 95 9.61 -6.22 -3.46
N GLY A 96 9.38 -4.93 -3.21
CA GLY A 96 8.09 -4.36 -2.81
C GLY A 96 8.21 -3.28 -1.74
N MET A 97 7.09 -2.66 -1.39
CA MET A 97 7.00 -1.75 -0.25
C MET A 97 6.45 -2.51 0.96
N THR A 98 7.08 -2.32 2.11
CA THR A 98 6.66 -2.95 3.36
C THR A 98 6.30 -1.86 4.36
N CYS A 99 5.06 -1.82 4.82
CA CYS A 99 4.60 -0.88 5.82
C CYS A 99 4.24 -1.63 7.10
N ARG A 100 4.66 -1.10 8.24
CA ARG A 100 4.38 -1.67 9.56
C ARG A 100 3.95 -0.58 10.53
N ASP A 101 3.21 -1.01 11.53
CA ASP A 101 2.92 -0.25 12.73
C ASP A 101 4.04 -0.56 13.74
N ASP A 102 4.77 0.47 14.15
CA ASP A 102 5.89 0.33 15.08
C ASP A 102 5.41 0.05 16.53
N ALA A 103 4.14 0.29 16.86
CA ALA A 103 3.56 0.01 18.17
C ALA A 103 3.13 -1.46 18.31
N THR A 104 2.51 -2.03 17.28
CA THR A 104 1.99 -3.41 17.31
C THR A 104 2.90 -4.41 16.62
N GLY A 105 3.78 -3.95 15.74
CA GLY A 105 4.62 -4.78 14.87
C GLY A 105 3.88 -5.39 13.68
N GLN A 106 2.56 -5.17 13.57
CA GLN A 106 1.76 -5.67 12.45
C GLN A 106 2.04 -4.85 11.19
N GLY A 107 1.96 -5.48 10.03
CA GLY A 107 2.17 -4.75 8.79
C GLY A 107 1.76 -5.50 7.55
N PHE A 108 2.12 -4.96 6.40
CA PHE A 108 1.94 -5.62 5.12
C PHE A 108 3.13 -5.37 4.21
N THR A 109 3.30 -6.28 3.26
CA THR A 109 4.17 -6.09 2.09
C THR A 109 3.28 -6.04 0.86
N VAL A 110 3.45 -5.01 0.04
CA VAL A 110 2.84 -4.87 -1.29
C VAL A 110 3.91 -4.93 -2.37
N ALA A 111 3.72 -5.81 -3.35
CA ALA A 111 4.64 -6.00 -4.47
C ALA A 111 3.87 -6.43 -5.72
N LYS A 112 4.54 -6.44 -6.87
CA LYS A 112 3.97 -7.05 -8.09
C LYS A 112 3.53 -8.51 -7.90
N ALA A 113 4.14 -9.23 -6.96
CA ALA A 113 3.75 -10.60 -6.63
C ALA A 113 2.43 -10.70 -5.85
N GLY A 114 1.91 -9.59 -5.31
CA GLY A 114 0.72 -9.54 -4.48
C GLY A 114 0.94 -8.79 -3.17
N ILE A 115 -0.11 -8.77 -2.35
CA ILE A 115 -0.12 -8.16 -1.02
C ILE A 115 -0.21 -9.28 0.02
N ARG A 116 0.61 -9.19 1.07
CA ARG A 116 0.55 -10.08 2.23
C ARG A 116 0.66 -9.28 3.53
N SER A 117 -0.05 -9.69 4.56
CA SER A 117 0.17 -9.21 5.93
C SER A 117 1.39 -9.90 6.57
N ILE A 118 2.03 -9.23 7.51
CA ILE A 118 3.16 -9.71 8.32
C ILE A 118 2.90 -9.47 9.81
#